data_AF-A0AAP9YGS9-F1
#
_entry.id   AF-A0AAP9YGS9-F1
#
_cell.length_a   1.000
_cell.length_b   1.000
_cell.length_c   1.000
_cell.angle_alpha   90.00
_cell.angle_beta   90.00
_cell.angle_gamma   90.00
#
_symmetry.space_group_name_H-M   'P 1'
#
loop_
_entity.id
_entity.type
_entity.pdbx_description
1 polymer ?
#
loop_
_entity_poly.entity_id
_entity_poly.type
_entity_poly.pdbx_seq_one_letter_code
_entity_poly.pdbx_strand_id
1 'polypeptide(L)'
;MSRRHTSREAIIGKVLELLPDREGKPLRLADLCKATGVSERTLRSAFSEAFGMGPSRYLRLRRLHLLRAALAVADHRHDTVMAIAMRFGYSDCGRMASEYYALFGEYPSATLLRGVNG
;
A
#
# COMPACT_ATOMS: atom_id res chain seq x y z
N MET A 1 22.64 19.10 18.07
CA MET A 1 21.75 18.77 16.92
C MET A 1 20.99 17.44 17.15
N SER A 2 20.04 17.32 18.10
CA SER A 2 19.48 15.96 18.40
C SER A 2 17.99 15.85 18.76
N ARG A 3 17.20 16.94 18.82
CA ARG A 3 15.79 16.85 19.24
C ARG A 3 14.77 16.60 18.12
N ARG A 4 15.16 16.81 16.85
CA ARG A 4 14.27 16.75 15.67
C ARG A 4 14.25 15.40 14.94
N HIS A 5 15.20 14.52 15.23
CA HIS A 5 15.30 13.19 14.61
C HIS A 5 14.40 12.18 15.34
N THR A 6 14.49 12.17 16.67
CA THR A 6 13.67 11.33 17.55
C THR A 6 12.17 11.56 17.36
N SER A 7 11.73 12.79 17.05
CA SER A 7 10.32 13.07 16.79
C SER A 7 9.82 12.50 15.44
N ARG A 8 10.67 12.43 14.42
CA ARG A 8 10.31 11.88 13.10
C ARG A 8 10.35 10.36 13.08
N GLU A 9 11.34 9.77 13.73
CA GLU A 9 11.40 8.33 13.97
C GLU A 9 10.17 7.85 14.73
N ALA A 10 9.75 8.58 15.78
CA ALA A 10 8.50 8.28 16.50
C ALA A 10 7.25 8.41 15.62
N ILE A 11 7.18 9.40 14.73
CA ILE A 11 6.09 9.52 13.74
C ILE A 11 6.05 8.27 12.87
N ILE A 12 7.19 7.86 12.30
CA ILE A 12 7.25 6.68 11.42
C ILE A 12 6.96 5.40 12.19
N GLY A 13 7.47 5.22 13.40
CA GLY A 13 7.16 4.08 14.27
C GLY A 13 5.65 3.92 14.46
N LYS A 14 4.98 5.00 14.85
CA LYS A 14 3.51 5.01 15.00
C LYS A 14 2.78 4.72 13.70
N VAL A 15 3.30 5.18 12.55
CA VAL A 15 2.71 4.84 11.25
C VAL A 15 2.86 3.35 10.97
N LEU A 16 4.03 2.77 11.20
CA LEU A 16 4.31 1.36 10.95
C LEU A 16 3.46 0.45 11.83
N GLU A 17 3.14 0.86 13.07
CA GLU A 17 2.21 0.16 13.97
C GLU A 17 0.76 0.12 13.42
N LEU A 18 0.37 1.06 12.57
CA LEU A 18 -0.99 1.11 11.98
C LEU A 18 -1.12 0.24 10.72
N LEU A 19 0.00 -0.23 10.16
CA LEU A 19 0.04 -0.97 8.91
C LEU A 19 -0.42 -2.44 9.01
N PRO A 20 -0.11 -3.23 10.05
CA PRO A 20 -0.12 -4.69 9.96
C PRO A 20 -1.46 -5.35 9.60
N ASP A 21 -2.61 -4.73 9.82
CA ASP A 21 -3.85 -5.51 9.79
C ASP A 21 -5.06 -4.74 9.24
N ARG A 22 -5.11 -4.62 7.91
CA ARG A 22 -6.26 -4.05 7.20
C ARG A 22 -6.52 -4.85 5.94
N GLU A 23 -6.97 -6.10 6.12
CA GLU A 23 -7.55 -6.89 5.05
C GLU A 23 -8.64 -6.08 4.34
N GLY A 24 -8.30 -5.51 3.19
CA GLY A 24 -9.23 -4.81 2.34
C GLY A 24 -9.69 -3.41 2.78
N LYS A 25 -9.02 -2.74 3.74
CA LYS A 25 -9.31 -1.31 4.02
C LYS A 25 -8.11 -0.43 3.69
N PRO A 26 -8.16 0.35 2.58
CA PRO A 26 -7.05 1.19 2.18
C PRO A 26 -6.80 2.29 3.21
N LEU A 27 -5.63 2.26 3.84
CA LEU A 27 -5.15 3.36 4.66
C LEU A 27 -4.97 4.59 3.78
N ARG A 28 -5.56 5.71 4.18
CA ARG A 28 -5.46 7.01 3.49
C ARG A 28 -4.47 7.91 4.23
N LEU A 29 -4.00 8.93 3.51
CA LEU A 29 -3.11 9.94 4.09
C LEU A 29 -3.73 10.65 5.30
N ALA A 30 -5.04 10.92 5.23
CA ALA A 30 -5.80 11.51 6.34
C ALA A 30 -5.81 10.62 7.60
N ASP A 31 -5.86 9.29 7.43
CA ASP A 31 -5.80 8.36 8.56
C ASP A 31 -4.45 8.44 9.26
N LEU A 32 -3.37 8.56 8.49
CA LEU A 32 -2.02 8.73 9.02
C LEU A 32 -1.89 10.05 9.78
N CYS A 33 -2.33 11.17 9.20
CA CYS A 33 -2.30 12.47 9.86
C CYS A 33 -3.10 12.46 11.17
N LYS A 34 -4.31 11.88 11.15
CA LYS A 34 -5.16 11.74 12.33
C LYS A 34 -4.51 10.90 13.42
N ALA A 35 -3.95 9.75 13.05
CA ALA A 35 -3.35 8.84 14.03
C ALA A 35 -2.05 9.39 14.61
N THR A 36 -1.25 10.09 13.81
CA THR A 36 0.01 10.69 14.26
C THR A 36 -0.14 12.06 14.93
N GLY A 37 -1.25 12.76 14.69
CA GLY A 37 -1.51 14.10 15.20
C GLY A 37 -0.68 15.20 14.51
N VAL A 38 -0.04 14.89 13.37
CA VAL A 38 0.81 15.83 12.65
C VAL A 38 0.18 16.28 11.33
N SER A 39 0.61 17.45 10.84
CA SER A 39 0.18 17.95 9.55
C SER A 39 0.70 17.07 8.40
N GLU A 40 0.01 17.12 7.26
CA GLU A 40 0.45 16.41 6.06
C GLU A 40 1.87 16.80 5.63
N ARG A 41 2.25 18.07 5.79
CA ARG A 41 3.60 18.56 5.51
C ARG A 41 4.65 17.86 6.38
N THR A 42 4.41 17.78 7.69
CA THR A 42 5.31 17.09 8.62
C THR A 42 5.40 15.61 8.30
N LEU A 43 4.28 14.98 7.99
CA LEU A 43 4.24 13.57 7.61
C LEU A 43 5.02 13.31 6.32
N ARG A 44 4.88 14.17 5.30
CA ARG A 44 5.65 14.09 4.04
C ARG A 44 7.16 14.21 4.29
N SER A 45 7.59 15.13 5.16
CA SER A 45 9.00 15.27 5.54
C SER A 45 9.52 14.02 6.22
N ALA A 46 8.79 13.50 7.22
CA ALA A 46 9.19 12.29 7.95
C ALA A 46 9.31 11.07 7.02
N PHE A 47 8.37 10.90 6.09
CA PHE A 47 8.41 9.84 5.09
C PHE A 47 9.57 10.00 4.10
N SER A 48 9.85 11.22 3.65
CA SER A 48 10.98 11.49 2.75
C SER A 48 12.32 11.22 3.43
N GLU A 49 12.46 11.55 4.71
CA GLU A 49 13.67 11.30 5.50
C GLU A 49 13.88 9.80 5.78
N ALA A 50 12.80 9.07 6.09
CA ALA A 50 12.90 7.65 6.44
C ALA A 50 12.93 6.69 5.23
N PHE A 51 12.18 6.99 4.16
CA PHE A 51 11.97 6.07 3.03
C PHE A 51 12.37 6.67 1.67
N GLY A 52 12.88 7.91 1.63
CA GLY A 52 13.20 8.60 0.37
C GLY A 52 11.98 8.90 -0.51
N MET A 53 10.76 8.79 0.03
CA MET A 53 9.53 8.98 -0.75
C MET A 53 8.39 9.51 0.12
N GLY A 54 7.40 10.14 -0.50
CA GLY A 54 6.21 10.62 0.20
C GLY A 54 5.24 9.50 0.62
N PRO A 55 4.37 9.77 1.61
CA PRO A 55 3.43 8.79 2.17
C PRO A 55 2.44 8.24 1.15
N SER A 56 1.93 9.08 0.23
CA SER A 56 1.01 8.61 -0.81
C SER A 56 1.65 7.57 -1.74
N ARG A 57 2.93 7.75 -2.09
CA ARG A 57 3.68 6.79 -2.92
C ARG A 57 3.93 5.50 -2.14
N TYR A 58 4.38 5.61 -0.90
CA TYR A 58 4.60 4.47 -0.02
C TYR A 58 3.33 3.62 0.15
N LEU A 59 2.20 4.26 0.49
CA LEU A 59 0.92 3.58 0.68
C LEU A 59 0.43 2.90 -0.60
N ARG A 60 0.69 3.51 -1.76
CA ARG A 60 0.36 2.92 -3.06
C ARG A 60 1.21 1.69 -3.35
N LEU A 61 2.53 1.76 -3.16
CA LEU A 61 3.42 0.61 -3.34
C LEU A 61 3.01 -0.53 -2.41
N ARG A 62 2.82 -0.23 -1.12
CA ARG A 62 2.36 -1.22 -0.14
C ARG A 62 1.06 -1.90 -0.59
N ARG A 63 0.10 -1.12 -1.10
CA ARG A 63 -1.17 -1.64 -1.60
C ARG A 63 -1.00 -2.57 -2.80
N LEU A 64 -0.13 -2.24 -3.75
CA LEU A 64 0.21 -3.11 -4.87
C LEU A 64 0.86 -4.42 -4.42
N HIS A 65 1.76 -4.38 -3.43
CA HIS A 65 2.35 -5.58 -2.84
C HIS A 65 1.31 -6.47 -2.15
N LEU A 66 0.38 -5.89 -1.39
CA LEU A 66 -0.71 -6.63 -0.76
C LEU A 66 -1.68 -7.22 -1.78
N LEU A 67 -2.01 -6.47 -2.83
CA LEU A 67 -2.82 -6.98 -3.95
C LEU A 67 -2.12 -8.18 -4.61
N ARG A 68 -0.82 -8.09 -4.89
CA ARG A 68 -0.04 -9.19 -5.44
C ARG A 68 -0.09 -10.43 -4.55
N ALA A 69 0.10 -10.27 -3.24
CA ALA A 69 0.01 -11.36 -2.28
C ALA A 69 -1.37 -12.03 -2.30
N ALA A 70 -2.45 -11.22 -2.33
CA ALA A 70 -3.81 -11.74 -2.40
C ALA A 70 -4.11 -12.46 -3.72
N LEU A 71 -3.64 -11.94 -4.86
CA LEU A 71 -3.77 -12.59 -6.16
C LEU A 71 -3.04 -13.95 -6.20
N ALA A 72 -1.87 -14.04 -5.55
CA ALA A 72 -1.05 -15.25 -5.58
C ALA A 72 -1.63 -16.44 -4.78
N VAL A 73 -2.59 -16.18 -3.89
CA VAL A 73 -3.27 -17.22 -3.08
C VAL A 73 -4.75 -17.38 -3.43
N ALA A 74 -5.24 -16.60 -4.39
CA ALA A 74 -6.62 -16.67 -4.85
C ALA A 74 -6.83 -17.81 -5.85
N ASP A 75 -8.08 -18.27 -5.98
CA ASP A 75 -8.47 -19.29 -6.94
C ASP A 75 -9.00 -18.62 -8.21
N HIS A 76 -8.24 -18.70 -9.30
CA HIS A 76 -8.58 -18.07 -10.58
C HIS A 76 -9.89 -18.58 -11.20
N ARG A 77 -10.42 -19.73 -10.76
CA ARG A 77 -11.72 -20.24 -11.21
C ARG A 77 -12.91 -19.51 -10.59
N HIS A 78 -12.73 -18.94 -9.40
CA HIS A 78 -13.80 -18.30 -8.63
C HIS A 78 -13.57 -16.80 -8.40
N ASP A 79 -12.31 -16.36 -8.45
CA ASP A 79 -11.92 -14.98 -8.24
C ASP A 79 -11.60 -14.25 -9.54
N THR A 80 -11.79 -12.93 -9.52
CA THR A 80 -11.35 -12.04 -10.59
C THR A 80 -10.36 -11.01 -10.07
N VAL A 81 -9.48 -10.54 -10.95
CA VAL A 81 -8.56 -9.43 -10.65
C VAL A 81 -9.31 -8.24 -10.09
N MET A 82 -10.46 -7.88 -10.67
CA MET A 82 -11.25 -6.72 -10.24
C MET A 82 -11.87 -6.92 -8.85
N ALA A 83 -12.46 -8.09 -8.58
CA ALA A 83 -13.02 -8.41 -7.27
C ALA A 83 -11.97 -8.27 -6.16
N ILE A 84 -10.76 -8.79 -6.40
CA ILE A 84 -9.65 -8.68 -5.45
C ILE A 84 -9.17 -7.23 -5.35
N ALA A 85 -8.97 -6.53 -6.48
CA ALA A 85 -8.48 -5.15 -6.51
C ALA A 85 -9.42 -4.16 -5.80
N MET A 86 -10.74 -4.37 -5.88
CA MET A 86 -11.73 -3.57 -5.16
C MET A 86 -11.55 -3.65 -3.64
N ARG A 87 -11.19 -4.82 -3.09
CA ARG A 87 -10.85 -4.97 -1.67
C ARG A 87 -9.70 -4.04 -1.30
N PHE A 88 -8.74 -3.83 -2.20
CA PHE A 88 -7.63 -2.89 -1.94
C PHE A 88 -7.96 -1.43 -2.26
N GLY A 89 -9.19 -1.12 -2.68
CA GLY A 89 -9.63 0.25 -2.98
C GLY A 89 -9.26 0.73 -4.38
N TYR A 90 -9.03 -0.17 -5.33
CA TYR A 90 -8.91 0.17 -6.74
C TYR A 90 -10.29 0.09 -7.42
N SER A 91 -10.73 1.20 -8.02
CA SER A 91 -11.94 1.27 -8.83
C SER A 91 -11.65 1.30 -10.34
N ASP A 92 -10.43 1.66 -10.73
CA ASP A 92 -9.97 1.72 -12.11
C ASP A 92 -8.95 0.60 -12.35
N CYS A 93 -9.40 -0.46 -13.03
CA CYS A 93 -8.57 -1.62 -13.32
C CYS A 93 -7.45 -1.33 -14.32
N GLY A 94 -7.67 -0.43 -15.29
CA GLY A 94 -6.67 -0.12 -16.32
C GLY A 94 -5.49 0.63 -15.74
N ARG A 95 -5.78 1.69 -14.96
CA ARG A 95 -4.74 2.44 -14.26
C ARG A 95 -3.99 1.57 -13.25
N MET A 96 -4.73 0.78 -12.46
CA MET A 96 -4.13 -0.14 -11.50
C MET A 96 -3.21 -1.15 -12.19
N ALA A 97 -3.65 -1.77 -13.29
CA ALA A 97 -2.87 -2.79 -14.00
C ALA A 97 -1.58 -2.20 -14.61
N SER A 98 -1.62 -0.96 -15.10
CA SER A 98 -0.41 -0.26 -15.58
C SER A 98 0.58 0.01 -14.44
N GLU A 99 0.09 0.53 -13.30
CA GLU A 99 0.93 0.75 -12.11
C GLU A 99 1.51 -0.57 -11.56
N TYR A 100 0.73 -1.66 -11.61
CA TYR A 100 1.14 -2.99 -11.23
C TYR A 100 2.25 -3.53 -12.14
N TYR A 101 2.06 -3.44 -13.47
CA TYR A 101 3.06 -3.88 -14.45
C TYR A 101 4.37 -3.10 -14.31
N ALA A 102 4.29 -1.78 -14.14
CA ALA A 102 5.47 -0.94 -13.93
C ALA A 102 6.28 -1.34 -12.69
N LEU A 103 5.63 -1.92 -11.66
CA LEU A 103 6.29 -2.33 -10.42
C LEU A 103 6.79 -3.79 -10.45
N PHE A 104 6.06 -4.70 -11.09
CA PHE A 104 6.31 -6.14 -11.00
C PHE A 104 6.71 -6.82 -12.31
N GLY A 105 6.66 -6.12 -13.44
CA GLY A 105 7.01 -6.68 -14.76
C GLY A 105 6.01 -7.69 -15.33
N GLU A 106 4.82 -7.82 -14.73
CA GLU A 106 3.74 -8.67 -15.22
C GLU A 106 2.37 -8.08 -14.88
N TYR A 107 1.31 -8.55 -15.53
CA TYR A 107 -0.05 -8.09 -15.24
C TYR A 107 -0.67 -8.82 -14.03
N PRO A 108 -1.62 -8.19 -13.32
CA PRO A 108 -2.33 -8.82 -12.21
C PRO A 108 -2.98 -10.17 -12.57
N SER A 109 -3.50 -10.29 -13.80
CA SER A 109 -4.10 -11.52 -14.31
C SER A 109 -3.11 -12.68 -14.39
N ALA A 110 -1.86 -12.42 -14.78
CA ALA A 110 -0.80 -13.42 -14.81
C ALA A 110 -0.44 -13.89 -13.39
N THR A 111 -0.50 -13.00 -12.39
CA THR A 111 -0.33 -13.39 -10.99
C THR A 111 -1.49 -14.25 -10.50
N LEU A 112 -2.73 -13.87 -10.79
CA LEU A 112 -3.92 -14.63 -10.41
C LEU A 112 -3.93 -16.03 -11.06
N LEU A 113 -3.57 -16.13 -12.34
CA LEU A 113 -3.55 -17.39 -13.07
C LEU A 113 -2.52 -18.40 -12.53
N ARG A 114 -1.42 -17.90 -11.93
CA ARG A 114 -0.42 -18.74 -11.25
C ARG A 114 -0.76 -19.00 -9.78
N GLY A 115 -1.78 -18.33 -9.25
CA GLY A 115 -2.31 -18.58 -7.91
C GLY A 115 -2.76 -20.03 -7.77
N VAL A 116 -2.96 -20.49 -6.53
CA VAL A 116 -3.20 -21.90 -6.23
C VAL A 116 -4.30 -22.46 -7.13
N ASN A 117 -3.93 -23.38 -8.02
CA ASN A 117 -4.88 -24.22 -8.72
C ASN A 117 -5.56 -25.08 -7.65
N GLY A 118 -6.77 -24.70 -7.23
CA GLY A 118 -7.65 -25.60 -6.51
C GLY A 118 -7.94 -26.85 -7.35
#